data_AF-A0A550CJY6-F1
#
_entry.id   AF-A0A550CJY6-F1
#
_cell.length_a   1.000
_cell.length_b   1.000
_cell.length_c   1.000
_cell.angle_alpha   90.00
_cell.angle_beta   90.00
_cell.angle_gamma   90.00
#
_symmetry.space_group_name_H-M   'P 1'
#
loop_
_entity.id
_entity.type
_entity.pdbx_description
1 polymer ?
#
loop_
_entity_poly.entity_id
_entity_poly.type
_entity_poly.pdbx_seq_one_letter_code
_entity_poly.pdbx_strand_id
1 'polypeptide(L)'
;LKTPDGTNQLLRTNRECDKRRGVLPLTDDAPPYSYAAHRTLIALRCASSHRAFELVRDPFYIQEVQLLRPGVKIPSPKTVSRDVKRLYEGLAISFQEYIKV
;
A
#
# COMPACT_ATOMS: atom_id res chain seq x y z
N LEU A 1 29.76 -16.74 -30.37
CA LEU A 1 29.18 -17.94 -29.72
C LEU A 1 27.92 -17.53 -28.96
N LYS A 2 26.73 -17.73 -29.54
CA LYS A 2 25.45 -17.50 -28.87
C LYS A 2 25.00 -18.84 -28.28
N THR A 3 25.07 -19.02 -26.98
CA THR A 3 24.43 -20.15 -26.30
C THR A 3 23.01 -19.75 -25.91
N PRO A 4 21.96 -20.44 -26.39
CA PRO A 4 20.56 -20.16 -26.04
C PRO A 4 20.23 -20.43 -24.55
N ASP A 5 21.12 -21.13 -23.84
CA ASP A 5 20.89 -21.65 -22.48
C ASP A 5 21.53 -20.83 -21.34
N GLY A 6 22.24 -19.74 -21.66
CA GLY A 6 23.00 -18.99 -20.64
C GLY A 6 22.13 -18.37 -19.55
N THR A 7 20.94 -17.87 -19.89
CA THR A 7 20.01 -17.24 -18.94
C THR A 7 19.36 -18.26 -18.01
N ASN A 8 19.06 -19.46 -18.49
CA ASN A 8 18.48 -20.52 -17.66
C ASN A 8 19.48 -21.05 -16.62
N GLN A 9 20.76 -21.17 -17.01
CA GLN A 9 21.83 -21.57 -16.10
C GLN A 9 22.01 -20.55 -14.96
N LEU A 10 22.00 -19.25 -15.28
CA LEU A 10 22.12 -18.17 -14.29
C LEU A 10 20.93 -18.11 -13.34
N LEU A 11 19.70 -18.30 -13.83
CA LEU A 11 18.51 -18.36 -12.98
C LEU A 11 18.57 -19.56 -12.02
N ARG A 12 19.11 -20.69 -12.47
CA ARG A 12 19.24 -21.90 -11.65
C ARG A 12 20.26 -21.70 -10.52
N THR A 13 21.43 -21.14 -10.83
CA THR A 13 22.45 -20.86 -9.81
C THR A 13 22.01 -19.80 -8.81
N ASN A 14 21.26 -18.80 -9.25
CA ASN A 14 20.72 -17.77 -8.34
C ASN A 14 19.73 -18.36 -7.33
N ARG A 15 18.81 -19.22 -7.78
CA ARG A 15 17.87 -19.94 -6.90
C ARG A 15 18.56 -20.86 -5.91
N GLU A 16 19.64 -21.54 -6.31
CA GLU A 16 20.46 -22.34 -5.39
C GLU A 16 21.17 -21.48 -4.33
N CYS A 17 21.66 -20.30 -4.73
CA CYS A 17 22.26 -19.34 -3.80
C CYS A 17 21.23 -18.84 -2.77
N ASP A 18 20.02 -18.48 -3.20
CA ASP A 18 18.93 -18.04 -2.31
C ASP A 18 18.56 -19.14 -1.30
N LYS A 19 18.47 -20.39 -1.76
CA LYS A 19 18.22 -21.56 -0.92
C LYS A 19 19.31 -21.78 0.13
N ARG A 20 20.60 -21.64 -0.26
CA ARG A 20 21.74 -21.77 0.66
C ARG A 20 21.79 -20.65 1.71
N ARG A 21 21.33 -19.45 1.34
CA ARG A 21 21.25 -18.28 2.22
C ARG A 21 20.02 -18.32 3.13
N GLY A 22 19.14 -19.31 3.00
CA GLY A 22 17.90 -19.37 3.75
C GLY A 22 16.95 -18.22 3.43
N VAL A 23 17.07 -17.63 2.24
CA VAL A 23 16.11 -16.63 1.76
C VAL A 23 14.81 -17.39 1.52
N LEU A 24 13.89 -17.30 2.47
CA LEU A 24 12.52 -17.73 2.24
C LEU A 24 12.03 -16.96 1.01
N PRO A 25 11.36 -17.62 0.05
CA PRO A 25 10.66 -16.87 -0.99
C PRO A 25 9.79 -15.87 -0.25
N LEU A 26 9.92 -14.58 -0.58
CA LEU A 26 8.97 -13.57 -0.13
C LEU A 26 7.61 -14.11 -0.53
N THR A 27 6.88 -14.69 0.43
CA THR A 27 5.48 -14.93 0.25
C THR A 27 4.92 -13.52 0.12
N ASP A 28 4.41 -13.20 -1.06
CA ASP A 28 3.62 -11.98 -1.31
C ASP A 28 2.29 -12.11 -0.53
N ASP A 29 2.37 -12.35 0.78
CA ASP A 29 1.22 -12.30 1.70
C ASP A 29 0.75 -10.86 1.88
N ALA A 30 1.53 -9.88 1.40
CA ALA A 30 1.07 -8.52 1.23
C ALA A 30 0.00 -8.49 0.12
N PRO A 31 -1.25 -8.10 0.43
CA PRO A 31 -2.28 -8.02 -0.58
C PRO A 31 -1.82 -7.14 -1.73
N PRO A 32 -2.14 -7.49 -2.99
CA PRO A 32 -1.76 -6.70 -4.13
C PRO A 32 -2.29 -5.28 -3.95
N TYR A 33 -1.47 -4.31 -4.30
CA TYR A 33 -1.83 -2.90 -4.12
C TYR A 33 -3.16 -2.58 -4.79
N SER A 34 -4.05 -2.02 -3.98
CA SER A 34 -5.31 -1.45 -4.42
C SER A 34 -5.30 0.03 -4.11
N TYR A 35 -5.63 0.85 -5.11
CA TYR A 35 -5.76 2.29 -4.92
C TYR A 35 -6.85 2.64 -3.88
N ALA A 36 -7.91 1.82 -3.81
CA ALA A 36 -8.93 1.98 -2.78
C ALA A 36 -8.37 1.73 -1.39
N ALA A 37 -7.60 0.64 -1.20
CA ALA A 37 -6.95 0.35 0.07
C ALA A 37 -5.95 1.45 0.49
N HIS A 38 -5.16 1.95 -0.46
CA HIS A 38 -4.23 3.06 -0.22
C HIS A 38 -4.97 4.32 0.26
N ARG A 39 -6.08 4.70 -0.39
CA ARG A 39 -6.91 5.84 0.03
C ARG A 39 -7.49 5.63 1.43
N THR A 40 -7.99 4.44 1.73
CA THR A 40 -8.54 4.13 3.05
C THR A 40 -7.47 4.27 4.14
N LEU A 41 -6.24 3.80 3.90
CA LEU A 41 -5.12 3.96 4.84
C LEU A 41 -4.77 5.43 5.08
N ILE A 42 -4.78 6.27 4.03
CA ILE A 42 -4.56 7.71 4.18
C ILE A 42 -5.68 8.35 5.00
N ALA A 43 -6.94 8.02 4.69
CA ALA A 43 -8.10 8.54 5.41
C ALA A 43 -8.06 8.15 6.90
N LEU A 44 -7.75 6.89 7.21
CA LEU A 44 -7.55 6.41 8.57
C LEU A 44 -6.42 7.14 9.28
N ARG A 45 -5.26 7.34 8.62
CA ARG A 45 -4.13 8.10 9.17
C ARG A 45 -4.52 9.55 9.49
N CYS A 46 -5.32 10.19 8.63
CA CYS A 46 -5.86 11.53 8.89
C CYS A 46 -6.80 11.53 10.10
N ALA A 47 -7.71 10.56 10.19
CA ALA A 47 -8.68 10.45 11.28
C ALA A 47 -8.02 10.12 12.63
N SER A 48 -7.09 9.16 12.67
CA SER A 48 -6.47 8.67 13.90
C SER A 48 -5.44 9.63 14.50
N SER A 49 -4.73 10.38 13.65
CA SER A 49 -3.62 11.25 14.08
C SER A 49 -3.95 12.74 13.95
N HIS A 50 -5.22 13.09 13.73
CA HIS A 50 -5.69 14.46 13.51
C HIS A 50 -4.86 15.23 12.47
N ARG A 51 -4.39 14.53 11.42
CA ARG A 51 -3.56 15.14 10.39
C ARG A 51 -4.42 15.85 9.36
N ALA A 52 -3.97 17.03 8.93
CA ALA A 52 -4.61 17.76 7.85
C ALA A 52 -4.61 16.93 6.56
N PHE A 53 -5.70 17.04 5.78
CA PHE A 53 -5.81 16.36 4.48
C PHE A 53 -4.76 16.84 3.47
N GLU A 54 -4.15 18.00 3.70
CA GLU A 54 -3.08 18.56 2.89
C GLU A 54 -1.79 17.73 2.95
N LEU A 55 -1.69 16.77 3.89
CA LEU A 55 -0.58 15.79 3.96
C LEU A 55 -0.29 15.14 2.61
N VAL A 56 -1.31 14.88 1.79
CA VAL A 56 -1.11 14.23 0.48
C VAL A 56 -0.41 15.13 -0.55
N ARG A 57 -0.26 16.43 -0.27
CA ARG A 57 0.52 17.38 -1.07
C ARG A 57 1.92 17.63 -0.50
N ASP A 58 2.23 17.05 0.66
CA ASP A 58 3.55 17.18 1.25
C ASP A 58 4.61 16.57 0.31
N PRO A 59 5.67 17.31 -0.06
CA PRO A 59 6.69 16.80 -0.98
C PRO A 59 7.39 15.54 -0.49
N PHE A 60 7.62 15.41 0.82
CA PHE A 60 8.26 14.24 1.42
C PHE A 60 7.31 13.04 1.45
N TYR A 61 6.02 13.26 1.69
CA TYR A 61 5.02 12.21 1.53
C TYR A 61 4.95 11.70 0.08
N ILE A 62 4.97 12.61 -0.89
CA ILE A 62 4.98 12.24 -2.31
C ILE A 62 6.24 11.43 -2.64
N GLN A 63 7.41 11.88 -2.19
CA GLN A 63 8.68 11.17 -2.38
C GLN A 63 8.68 9.79 -1.71
N GLU A 64 8.16 9.67 -0.49
CA GLU A 64 8.01 8.40 0.23
C GLU A 64 7.18 7.41 -0.59
N VAL A 65 6.02 7.84 -1.08
CA VAL A 65 5.13 6.98 -1.89
C VAL A 65 5.80 6.58 -3.21
N GLN A 66 6.50 7.50 -3.88
CA GLN A 66 7.21 7.19 -5.13
C GLN A 66 8.41 6.27 -4.91
N LEU A 67 9.10 6.38 -3.76
CA LEU A 67 10.23 5.52 -3.40
C LEU A 67 9.76 4.08 -3.16
N LEU A 68 8.63 3.91 -2.45
CA LEU A 68 8.07 2.60 -2.15
C LEU A 68 7.37 1.98 -3.36
N ARG A 69 6.68 2.80 -4.17
CA ARG A 69 5.96 2.33 -5.35
C ARG A 69 5.88 3.42 -6.44
N PRO A 70 6.81 3.41 -7.39
CA PRO A 70 6.84 4.39 -8.48
C PRO A 70 5.55 4.36 -9.31
N GLY A 71 5.08 5.54 -9.72
CA GLY A 71 3.90 5.70 -10.59
C GLY A 71 2.56 5.60 -9.87
N VAL A 72 2.55 5.52 -8.54
CA VAL A 72 1.30 5.59 -7.76
C VAL A 72 0.69 6.97 -7.89
N LYS A 73 -0.61 7.00 -8.23
CA LYS A 73 -1.43 8.21 -8.20
C LYS A 73 -1.75 8.56 -6.75
N ILE A 74 -1.46 9.79 -6.36
CA ILE A 74 -1.77 10.28 -5.02
C ILE A 74 -3.16 10.94 -5.04
N PRO A 75 -4.06 10.62 -4.08
CA PRO A 75 -5.38 11.23 -4.04
C PRO A 75 -5.32 12.72 -3.73
N SER A 76 -6.33 13.46 -4.15
CA SER A 76 -6.44 14.88 -3.78
C SER A 76 -6.86 15.04 -2.31
N PRO A 77 -6.53 16.16 -1.63
CA PRO A 77 -7.00 16.42 -0.26
C PRO A 77 -8.53 16.35 -0.13
N LYS A 78 -9.26 16.82 -1.15
CA LYS A 78 -10.73 16.74 -1.22
C LYS A 78 -11.22 15.29 -1.25
N THR A 79 -10.48 14.42 -1.93
CA THR A 79 -10.77 12.98 -1.99
C THR A 79 -10.61 12.35 -0.61
N VAL A 80 -9.52 12.65 0.09
CA VAL A 80 -9.25 12.15 1.45
C VAL A 80 -10.32 12.65 2.43
N SER A 81 -10.69 13.93 2.38
CA SER A 81 -11.76 14.49 3.22
C SER A 81 -13.08 13.75 3.04
N ARG A 82 -13.46 13.46 1.79
CA ARG A 82 -14.67 12.67 1.49
C ARG A 82 -14.58 11.24 2.01
N ASP A 83 -13.40 10.62 1.91
CA ASP A 83 -13.19 9.26 2.39
C ASP A 83 -13.29 9.20 3.93
N VAL A 84 -12.72 10.18 4.63
CA VAL A 84 -12.87 10.32 6.09
C VAL A 84 -14.33 10.51 6.47
N LYS A 85 -15.07 11.38 5.78
CA LYS A 85 -16.51 11.56 6.03
C LYS A 85 -17.28 10.25 5.89
N ARG A 86 -17.02 9.49 4.82
CA ARG A 86 -17.65 8.17 4.58
C ARG A 86 -17.31 7.15 5.67
N LEU A 87 -16.07 7.15 6.16
CA LEU A 87 -15.67 6.30 7.29
C LEU A 87 -16.48 6.63 8.54
N TYR A 88 -16.65 7.92 8.87
CA TYR A 88 -17.48 8.35 10.00
C TYR A 88 -18.97 8.01 9.81
N GLU A 89 -19.52 8.19 8.61
CA GLU A 89 -20.91 7.81 8.31
C GLU A 89 -21.14 6.31 8.49
N GLY A 90 -20.22 5.47 7.99
CA GLY A 90 -20.30 4.01 8.18
C GLY A 90 -20.16 3.60 9.65
N LEU A 91 -19.24 4.23 10.39
CA LEU A 91 -19.07 3.99 11.82
C LEU A 91 -20.31 4.41 12.62
N ALA A 92 -20.93 5.54 12.29
CA ALA A 92 -22.13 6.02 12.96
C ALA A 92 -23.30 5.03 12.80
N ILE A 93 -23.46 4.42 11.62
CA ILE A 93 -24.46 3.37 11.38
C ILE A 93 -24.18 2.16 12.27
N SER A 94 -22.95 1.65 12.26
CA SER A 94 -22.56 0.48 13.09
C SER A 94 -22.72 0.73 14.60
N PHE A 95 -22.46 1.97 15.05
CA PHE A 95 -22.62 2.36 16.43
C PHE A 95 -24.11 2.47 16.85
N GLN A 96 -24.96 2.99 15.97
CA GLN A 96 -26.41 3.03 16.20
C GLN A 96 -27.01 1.62 16.30
N GLU A 97 -26.52 0.68 15.51
CA GLU A 97 -26.92 -0.73 15.60
C GLU A 97 -26.48 -1.34 16.93
N TYR A 98 -25.26 -1.07 17.38
CA TYR A 98 -24.74 -1.56 18.66
C TYR A 98 -25.53 -1.04 19.87
N ILE A 99 -25.94 0.23 19.88
CA ILE A 99 -26.74 0.82 20.98
C ILE A 99 -28.17 0.24 21.06
N LYS A 100 -28.70 -0.27 19.94
CA LYS A 100 -30.06 -0.84 19.89
C LYS A 100 -30.16 -2.27 20.45
N VAL A 101 -29.03 -2.92 20.73
CA VAL A 101 -28.92 -4.22 21.41
C VAL A 101 -28.86 -4.02 22.91
#